data_AF-A0AAU8II63-F1
#
_entry.id   AF-A0AAU8II63-F1
#
_cell.length_a   1.000
_cell.length_b   1.000
_cell.length_c   1.000
_cell.angle_alpha   90.00
_cell.angle_beta   90.00
_cell.angle_gamma   90.00
#
_symmetry.space_group_name_H-M   'P 1'
#
loop_
_entity.id
_entity.type
_entity.pdbx_description
1 polymer ?
#
loop_
_entity_poly.entity_id
_entity_poly.type
_entity_poly.pdbx_seq_one_letter_code
_entity_poly.pdbx_strand_id
1 'polypeptide(L)'
;MENDILQMLRDGESVENVDRSSGINSKSSEIKNQSSETKDRSSETKDNKKQSLQQADLWQISEIARKRERLPRDQMEGLIITLCTYRNFTIKELSSYLNRQPDSLRVSYIRKLVKEGRLEPVYKMAPTHPKQAYQAKAE
;
A
#
# COMPACT_ATOMS: atom_id res chain seq x y z
N MET A 1 -41.30 26.57 -0.55
CA MET A 1 -40.33 27.10 -1.53
C MET A 1 -40.40 26.19 -2.74
N GLU A 2 -41.51 26.34 -3.44
CA GLU A 2 -41.77 25.82 -4.78
C GLU A 2 -41.42 26.95 -5.77
N ASN A 3 -41.33 26.60 -7.06
CA ASN A 3 -40.98 27.41 -8.25
C ASN A 3 -39.49 27.31 -8.60
N ASP A 4 -39.05 27.04 -9.83
CA ASP A 4 -39.66 26.80 -11.14
C ASP A 4 -38.43 26.48 -12.02
N ILE A 5 -38.26 25.30 -12.59
CA ILE A 5 -38.64 24.95 -13.97
C ILE A 5 -38.68 26.18 -14.91
N LEU A 6 -37.66 26.29 -15.77
CA LEU A 6 -37.63 26.82 -17.16
C LEU A 6 -36.15 27.05 -17.52
N GLN A 7 -35.43 26.11 -18.15
CA GLN A 7 -35.52 25.68 -19.54
C GLN A 7 -35.38 26.81 -20.58
N MET A 8 -34.52 26.50 -21.57
CA MET A 8 -34.56 26.96 -22.97
C MET A 8 -33.88 28.31 -23.23
N LEU A 9 -32.73 28.36 -23.95
CA LEU A 9 -32.57 28.39 -25.42
C LEU A 9 -31.09 28.73 -25.73
N ARG A 10 -30.40 28.42 -26.84
CA ARG A 10 -30.74 27.85 -28.15
C ARG A 10 -29.44 27.75 -28.99
N ASP A 11 -29.35 26.64 -29.73
CA ASP A 11 -28.72 26.35 -31.04
C ASP A 11 -27.31 26.84 -31.44
N GLY A 12 -26.51 25.87 -31.91
CA GLY A 12 -26.14 25.80 -33.33
C GLY A 12 -24.79 26.40 -33.76
N GLU A 13 -23.81 25.53 -34.03
CA GLU A 13 -23.17 25.45 -35.35
C GLU A 13 -22.20 24.25 -35.44
N SER A 14 -22.50 23.36 -36.40
CA SER A 14 -21.58 22.46 -37.09
C SER A 14 -20.47 23.29 -37.76
N VAL A 15 -19.20 22.90 -37.80
CA VAL A 15 -18.42 22.08 -38.77
C VAL A 15 -16.95 22.50 -38.49
N GLU A 16 -15.85 21.77 -38.70
CA GLU A 16 -15.46 20.85 -39.75
C GLU A 16 -14.14 20.17 -39.34
N ASN A 17 -13.88 19.00 -39.93
CA ASN A 17 -12.73 18.13 -39.72
C ASN A 17 -11.38 18.77 -40.09
N VAL A 18 -10.31 18.43 -39.36
CA VAL A 18 -8.98 18.24 -39.99
C VAL A 18 -8.30 17.00 -39.42
N ASP A 19 -8.22 16.01 -40.29
CA ASP A 19 -7.44 14.79 -40.23
C ASP A 19 -5.95 15.09 -40.06
N ARG A 20 -5.29 14.52 -39.05
CA ARG A 20 -3.83 14.27 -39.09
C ARG A 20 -3.50 12.93 -38.48
N SER A 21 -3.21 12.05 -39.42
CA SER A 21 -2.82 10.66 -39.30
C SER A 21 -1.45 10.48 -38.65
N SER A 22 -1.26 9.26 -38.14
CA SER A 22 -0.01 8.46 -38.12
C SER A 22 1.13 8.83 -37.16
N GLY A 23 1.46 7.85 -36.30
CA GLY A 23 2.70 7.85 -35.53
C GLY A 23 2.89 6.65 -34.59
N ILE A 24 2.44 5.45 -34.97
CA ILE A 24 2.89 4.21 -34.31
C ILE A 24 4.35 3.97 -34.69
N ASN A 25 5.27 4.14 -33.73
CA ASN A 25 6.63 3.61 -33.84
C ASN A 25 6.89 2.66 -32.67
N SER A 26 6.71 1.38 -32.95
CA SER A 26 7.29 0.28 -32.17
C SER A 26 8.72 0.06 -32.64
N LYS A 27 9.70 0.28 -31.74
CA LYS A 27 11.06 -0.32 -31.72
C LYS A 27 11.74 0.19 -30.45
N SER A 28 11.81 -0.61 -29.40
CA SER A 28 12.84 -1.62 -29.11
C SER A 28 13.84 -1.08 -28.09
N SER A 29 13.81 -1.71 -26.91
CA SER A 29 14.96 -2.05 -26.05
C SER A 29 16.21 -1.18 -26.12
N GLU A 30 16.49 -0.43 -25.05
CA GLU A 30 17.87 -0.20 -24.62
C GLU A 30 17.93 -0.06 -23.09
N ILE A 31 18.44 -1.12 -22.47
CA ILE A 31 18.87 -1.18 -21.07
C ILE A 31 20.12 -0.31 -20.96
N LYS A 32 20.11 0.71 -20.09
CA LYS A 32 21.35 1.30 -19.60
C LYS A 32 21.30 1.43 -18.07
N ASN A 33 21.76 0.34 -17.47
CA ASN A 33 22.21 0.23 -16.10
C ASN A 33 23.46 1.12 -15.93
N GLN A 34 23.54 1.84 -14.81
CA GLN A 34 24.66 2.62 -14.22
C GLN A 34 24.04 3.93 -13.67
N SER A 35 24.15 4.33 -12.42
CA SER A 35 25.08 3.98 -11.36
C SER A 35 24.44 4.34 -10.01
N SER A 36 24.63 3.47 -9.03
CA SER A 36 24.34 3.67 -7.63
C SER A 36 25.39 4.57 -6.99
N GLU A 37 25.01 5.76 -6.55
CA GLU A 37 25.78 6.55 -5.59
C GLU A 37 25.00 6.61 -4.26
N THR A 38 25.18 5.60 -3.40
CA THR A 38 24.83 5.73 -1.98
C THR A 38 25.99 6.41 -1.27
N LYS A 39 25.87 7.73 -1.11
CA LYS A 39 26.68 8.48 -0.16
C LYS A 39 26.20 8.13 1.25
N ASP A 40 26.92 7.19 1.86
CA ASP A 40 26.88 6.94 3.29
C ASP A 40 27.23 8.23 4.04
N ARG A 41 26.21 8.82 4.66
CA ARG A 41 26.39 9.81 5.72
C ARG A 41 25.76 9.26 6.99
N SER A 42 26.55 8.43 7.68
CA SER A 42 26.32 8.03 9.05
C SER A 42 25.95 9.24 9.90
N SER A 43 24.75 9.22 10.43
CA SER A 43 24.34 10.10 11.52
C SER A 43 23.86 9.19 12.63
N GLU A 44 24.68 9.10 13.67
CA GLU A 44 24.38 8.43 14.92
C GLU A 44 23.12 9.03 15.53
N THR A 45 22.12 8.18 15.77
CA THR A 45 21.16 8.40 16.86
C THR A 45 20.96 7.07 17.56
N LYS A 46 21.24 7.08 18.86
CA LYS A 46 20.93 5.97 19.77
C LYS A 46 19.40 5.87 19.89
N ASP A 47 18.96 4.67 20.25
CA ASP A 47 17.69 4.33 20.92
C ASP A 47 16.71 3.47 20.11
N ASN A 48 16.52 2.26 20.64
CA ASN A 48 15.69 1.12 20.22
C ASN A 48 16.06 0.46 18.89
N LYS A 49 16.81 -0.63 19.04
CA LYS A 49 17.31 -1.55 18.01
C LYS A 49 16.15 -2.29 17.33
N LYS A 50 15.30 -1.57 16.60
CA LYS A 50 14.49 -2.13 15.51
C LYS A 50 15.50 -2.48 14.42
N GLN A 51 16.05 -3.70 14.49
CA GLN A 51 16.99 -4.17 13.48
C GLN A 51 16.32 -3.96 12.11
N SER A 52 16.91 -3.06 11.31
CA SER A 52 16.49 -2.79 9.94
C SER A 52 16.74 -4.04 9.11
N LEU A 53 15.82 -5.00 9.18
CA LEU A 53 15.78 -6.12 8.24
C LEU A 53 15.61 -5.55 6.84
N GLN A 54 16.34 -6.13 5.89
CA GLN A 54 16.24 -5.73 4.50
C GLN A 54 14.89 -6.17 3.93
N GLN A 55 14.45 -5.52 2.86
CA GLN A 55 13.20 -5.84 2.17
C GLN A 55 13.09 -7.34 1.79
N ALA A 56 14.22 -7.97 1.45
CA ALA A 56 14.30 -9.38 1.10
C ALA A 56 13.90 -10.31 2.27
N ASP A 57 14.27 -9.96 3.49
CA ASP A 57 13.98 -10.77 4.68
C ASP A 57 12.47 -10.76 4.99
N LEU A 58 11.83 -9.59 4.86
CA LEU A 58 10.37 -9.46 5.01
C LEU A 58 9.61 -10.28 3.96
N TRP A 59 10.12 -10.32 2.73
CA TRP A 59 9.56 -11.13 1.66
C TRP A 59 9.66 -12.62 1.95
N GLN A 60 10.73 -13.06 2.60
CA GLN A 60 10.94 -14.45 3.00
C GLN A 60 10.03 -14.84 4.17
N ILE A 61 9.89 -13.96 5.18
CA ILE A 61 9.00 -14.19 6.33
C ILE A 61 7.55 -14.40 5.86
N SER A 62 7.12 -13.63 4.86
CA SER A 62 5.76 -13.72 4.32
C SER A 62 5.55 -14.83 3.29
N GLU A 63 6.60 -15.61 2.96
CA GLU A 63 6.55 -16.61 1.91
C GLU A 63 5.50 -17.69 2.17
N ILE A 64 5.35 -18.12 3.43
CA ILE A 64 4.39 -19.14 3.83
C ILE A 64 2.96 -18.74 3.49
N ALA A 65 2.61 -17.46 3.65
CA ALA A 65 1.29 -16.93 3.31
C ALA A 65 1.02 -16.95 1.79
N ARG A 66 2.06 -16.84 0.97
CA ARG A 66 1.95 -16.92 -0.50
C ARG A 66 1.91 -18.35 -1.01
N LYS A 67 2.72 -19.24 -0.43
CA LYS A 67 2.80 -20.66 -0.84
C LYS A 67 1.57 -21.46 -0.45
N ARG A 68 0.92 -21.12 0.66
CA ARG A 68 -0.28 -21.81 1.13
C ARG A 68 -1.53 -21.04 0.76
N GLU A 69 -2.45 -21.69 0.06
CA GLU A 69 -3.76 -21.14 -0.28
C GLU A 69 -4.56 -20.83 1.00
N ARG A 70 -4.59 -21.80 1.92
CA ARG A 70 -5.30 -21.69 3.21
C ARG A 70 -4.31 -21.76 4.36
N LEU A 71 -4.23 -20.67 5.13
CA LEU A 71 -3.43 -20.59 6.34
C LEU A 71 -4.37 -20.55 7.55
N PRO A 72 -4.07 -21.27 8.66
CA PRO A 72 -4.81 -21.09 9.90
C PRO A 72 -4.82 -19.63 10.32
N ARG A 73 -5.93 -19.19 10.93
CA ARG A 73 -6.12 -17.80 11.33
C ARG A 73 -5.00 -17.32 12.25
N ASP A 74 -4.64 -18.11 13.26
CA ASP A 74 -3.61 -17.73 14.24
C ASP A 74 -2.22 -17.58 13.60
N GLN A 75 -1.90 -18.43 12.62
CA GLN A 75 -0.67 -18.34 11.84
C GLN A 75 -0.62 -17.04 11.02
N MET A 76 -1.73 -16.66 10.38
CA MET A 76 -1.83 -15.40 9.63
C MET A 76 -1.70 -14.19 10.56
N GLU A 77 -2.36 -14.22 11.72
CA GLU A 77 -2.27 -13.18 12.75
C GLU A 77 -0.84 -13.02 13.27
N GLY A 78 -0.18 -14.13 13.59
CA GLY A 78 1.23 -14.15 13.98
C GLY A 78 2.13 -13.54 12.90
N LEU A 79 1.93 -13.90 11.64
CA LEU A 79 2.74 -13.40 10.54
C LEU A 79 2.57 -11.89 10.33
N ILE A 80 1.34 -11.37 10.44
CA ILE A 80 1.07 -9.93 10.39
C ILE A 80 1.82 -9.19 11.51
N ILE A 81 1.77 -9.71 12.73
CA ILE A 81 2.45 -9.09 13.88
C ILE A 81 3.95 -9.12 13.68
N THR A 82 4.51 -10.27 13.30
CA THR A 82 5.94 -10.43 13.03
C THR A 82 6.42 -9.47 11.95
N LEU A 83 5.63 -9.22 10.90
CA LEU A 83 5.98 -8.16 9.94
C LEU A 83 6.00 -6.79 10.65
N CYS A 84 4.91 -6.46 11.33
CA CYS A 84 4.72 -5.18 12.00
C CYS A 84 5.72 -4.89 13.16
N THR A 85 6.47 -5.88 13.67
CA THR A 85 7.57 -5.65 14.63
C THR A 85 8.81 -5.05 13.94
N TYR A 86 9.06 -5.36 12.67
CA TYR A 86 10.23 -4.87 11.93
C TYR A 86 10.04 -3.49 11.32
N ARG A 87 8.86 -3.21 10.77
CA ARG A 87 8.49 -1.87 10.28
C ARG A 87 6.99 -1.65 10.34
N ASN A 88 6.57 -0.43 10.08
CA ASN A 88 5.15 -0.11 10.02
C ASN A 88 4.66 -0.43 8.61
N PHE A 89 3.48 -1.06 8.49
CA PHE A 89 2.90 -1.42 7.20
C PHE A 89 1.52 -0.84 7.03
N THR A 90 1.26 -0.31 5.84
CA THR A 90 -0.09 -0.05 5.36
C THR A 90 -0.79 -1.36 5.00
N ILE A 91 -2.12 -1.34 4.94
CA ILE A 91 -2.92 -2.52 4.52
C ILE A 91 -2.56 -2.94 3.09
N LYS A 92 -2.28 -1.97 2.21
CA LYS A 92 -1.87 -2.23 0.83
C LYS A 92 -0.54 -2.97 0.77
N GLU A 93 0.43 -2.58 1.59
CA GLU A 93 1.71 -3.29 1.66
C GLU A 93 1.52 -4.70 2.20
N LEU A 94 0.82 -4.87 3.34
CA LEU A 94 0.54 -6.21 3.89
C LEU A 94 -0.13 -7.12 2.85
N SER A 95 -1.07 -6.59 2.07
CA SER A 95 -1.69 -7.29 0.94
C SER A 95 -0.66 -7.82 -0.05
N SER A 96 0.35 -7.01 -0.42
CA SER A 96 1.43 -7.43 -1.33
C SER A 96 2.33 -8.51 -0.75
N TYR A 97 2.69 -8.44 0.54
CA TYR A 97 3.55 -9.46 1.17
C TYR A 97 2.81 -10.79 1.37
N LEU A 98 1.54 -10.73 1.77
CA LEU A 98 0.74 -11.89 2.13
C LEU A 98 -0.01 -12.49 0.94
N ASN A 99 -0.05 -11.79 -0.20
CA ASN A 99 -0.89 -12.11 -1.35
C ASN A 99 -2.36 -12.33 -0.94
N ARG A 100 -2.96 -11.33 -0.27
CA ARG A 100 -4.35 -11.37 0.23
C ARG A 100 -5.03 -10.03 0.00
N GLN A 101 -6.35 -10.07 -0.21
CA GLN A 101 -7.13 -8.85 -0.47
C GLN A 101 -7.08 -7.87 0.71
N PRO A 102 -6.83 -6.56 0.45
CA PRO A 102 -6.65 -5.56 1.51
C PRO A 102 -7.91 -5.38 2.37
N ASP A 103 -9.10 -5.42 1.78
CA ASP A 103 -10.36 -5.33 2.54
C ASP A 103 -10.57 -6.53 3.46
N SER A 104 -10.23 -7.73 2.98
CA SER A 104 -10.29 -8.95 3.79
C SER A 104 -9.31 -8.88 4.96
N LEU A 105 -8.08 -8.40 4.71
CA LEU A 105 -7.08 -8.19 5.77
C LEU A 105 -7.57 -7.21 6.83
N ARG A 106 -8.13 -6.08 6.39
CA ARG A 106 -8.67 -5.04 7.26
C ARG A 106 -9.73 -5.58 8.21
N VAL A 107 -10.75 -6.23 7.67
CA VAL A 107 -11.91 -6.69 8.44
C VAL A 107 -11.56 -7.91 9.30
N SER A 108 -10.85 -8.87 8.73
CA SER A 108 -10.65 -10.18 9.35
C SER A 108 -9.56 -10.19 10.41
N TYR A 109 -8.47 -9.46 10.19
CA TYR A 109 -7.26 -9.56 11.02
C TYR A 109 -6.92 -8.23 11.68
N ILE A 110 -6.76 -7.16 10.90
CA ILE A 110 -6.26 -5.87 11.43
C ILE A 110 -7.18 -5.29 12.51
N ARG A 111 -8.50 -5.22 12.26
CA ARG A 111 -9.46 -4.73 13.26
C ARG A 111 -9.43 -5.55 14.55
N LYS A 112 -9.33 -6.87 14.44
CA LYS A 112 -9.24 -7.78 15.58
C LYS A 112 -7.96 -7.52 16.38
N LEU A 113 -6.81 -7.51 15.71
CA LEU A 113 -5.50 -7.31 16.35
C LEU A 113 -5.36 -5.93 17.01
N VAL A 114 -5.95 -4.88 16.44
CA VAL A 114 -5.99 -3.55 17.06
C VAL A 114 -6.90 -3.56 18.30
N LYS A 115 -8.07 -4.21 18.22
CA LYS A 115 -8.97 -4.36 19.38
C LYS A 115 -8.32 -5.14 20.53
N GLU A 116 -7.52 -6.15 20.21
CA GLU A 116 -6.75 -6.95 21.16
C GLU A 116 -5.49 -6.23 21.67
N GLY A 117 -5.18 -5.05 21.14
CA GLY A 117 -3.98 -4.29 21.50
C GLY A 117 -2.67 -4.94 21.04
N ARG A 118 -2.70 -5.89 20.11
CA ARG A 118 -1.50 -6.52 19.52
C ARG A 118 -0.89 -5.65 18.41
N LEU A 119 -1.73 -4.85 17.74
CA LEU A 119 -1.31 -3.83 16.78
C LEU A 119 -1.82 -2.46 17.23
N GLU A 120 -1.07 -1.41 16.86
CA GLU A 120 -1.49 -0.03 17.04
C GLU A 120 -1.50 0.72 15.71
N PRO A 121 -2.53 1.56 15.43
CA PRO A 121 -2.51 2.46 14.29
C PRO A 121 -1.47 3.55 14.52
N VAL A 122 -0.70 3.87 13.48
CA VAL A 122 0.29 4.95 13.51
C VAL A 122 -0.40 6.31 13.65
N TYR A 123 -1.51 6.53 12.93
CA TYR A 123 -2.31 7.74 13.03
C TYR A 123 -3.50 7.50 13.96
N LYS A 124 -3.27 7.67 15.27
CA LYS A 124 -4.29 7.44 16.32
C LYS A 124 -5.45 8.44 16.26
N MET A 125 -5.17 9.72 16.01
CA MET A 125 -6.18 10.79 15.96
C MET A 125 -6.93 10.87 14.62
N ALA A 126 -6.43 10.20 13.58
CA ALA A 126 -6.99 10.21 12.23
C ALA A 126 -7.18 8.78 11.71
N PRO A 127 -8.25 8.07 12.15
CA PRO A 127 -8.45 6.67 11.80
C PRO A 127 -8.64 6.43 10.29
N THR A 128 -9.14 7.43 9.56
CA THR A 128 -9.37 7.41 8.11
C THR A 128 -8.20 7.99 7.30
N HIS A 129 -7.04 8.23 7.93
CA HIS A 129 -5.89 8.81 7.26
C HIS A 129 -5.45 7.95 6.04
N PRO A 130 -5.22 8.54 4.86
CA PRO A 130 -4.91 7.77 3.65
C PRO A 130 -3.59 6.99 3.75
N LYS A 131 -2.66 7.45 4.60
CA LYS A 131 -1.39 6.75 4.88
C LYS A 131 -1.44 5.92 6.16
N GLN A 132 -2.64 5.52 6.62
CA GLN A 132 -2.76 4.72 7.83
C GLN A 132 -1.92 3.44 7.73
N ALA A 133 -1.05 3.28 8.71
CA ALA A 133 -0.18 2.12 8.87
C ALA A 133 -0.35 1.55 10.27
N TYR A 134 0.11 0.31 10.44
CA TYR A 134 0.01 -0.42 11.69
C TYR A 134 1.41 -0.85 12.13
N GLN A 135 1.62 -0.81 13.43
CA GLN A 135 2.84 -1.27 14.08
C GLN A 135 2.50 -2.29 15.15
N ALA A 136 3.40 -3.23 15.42
CA ALA A 136 3.23 -4.12 16.56
C ALA A 136 3.31 -3.31 17.84
N LYS A 137 2.43 -3.61 18.79
CA LYS A 137 2.56 -3.04 20.13
C LYS A 137 3.78 -3.70 20.78
N ALA A 138 4.78 -2.91 21.16
CA ALA A 138 5.82 -3.39 22.05
C ALA A 138 5.17 -3.58 23.43
N GLU A 139 5.28 -4.79 23.98
CA GLU A 139 4.88 -5.08 25.35
C GLU A 139 5.72 -4.28 26.35
#